data_AF-A0A5D0R1R6-F1
#
_entry.id   AF-A0A5D0R1R6-F1
#
_cell.length_a   1.000
_cell.length_b   1.000
_cell.length_c   1.000
_cell.angle_alpha   90.00
_cell.angle_beta   90.00
_cell.angle_gamma   90.00
#
_symmetry.space_group_name_H-M   'P 1'
#
loop_
_entity.id
_entity.type
_entity.pdbx_description
1 polymer ?
#
loop_
_entity_poly.entity_id
_entity_poly.type
_entity_poly.pdbx_seq_one_letter_code
_entity_poly.pdbx_strand_id
1 'polypeptide(L)'
;MKKLFVCLFALASLACSVNDEDIQSSTVMMLPVESAIVPNEFVSGQEYEIFITYKRPTECHVFKDIYSQTQSDGLMIAIMSTVFNENNDCPPSSETVEKSFKFKPSRDENTYVFKFWHGSNGSGEDEFIIFEVPVVD
;
A
#
# COMPACT_ATOMS: atom_id res chain seq x y z
N MET A 1 50.94 -48.38 -10.39
CA MET A 1 50.79 -47.79 -11.74
C MET A 1 49.48 -48.29 -12.31
N LYS A 2 48.55 -47.55 -12.90
CA LYS A 2 48.42 -46.14 -13.28
C LYS A 2 46.91 -45.95 -13.53
N LYS A 3 46.31 -44.94 -12.89
CA LYS A 3 45.29 -43.99 -13.39
C LYS A 3 44.16 -44.54 -14.28
N LEU A 4 42.91 -44.25 -13.93
CA LEU A 4 42.15 -43.08 -14.41
C LEU A 4 40.71 -43.19 -13.88
N PHE A 5 39.95 -42.11 -14.04
CA PHE A 5 38.52 -41.87 -13.78
C PHE A 5 38.24 -41.07 -12.50
N VAL A 6 37.57 -39.93 -12.55
CA VAL A 6 37.21 -38.98 -13.62
C VAL A 6 36.60 -37.77 -12.89
N CYS A 7 36.82 -36.58 -13.47
CA CYS A 7 36.04 -35.35 -13.33
C CYS A 7 35.41 -35.01 -11.97
N LEU A 8 36.04 -34.07 -11.25
CA LEU A 8 35.29 -33.16 -10.39
C LEU A 8 35.53 -31.72 -10.85
N PHE A 9 34.68 -31.34 -11.79
CA PHE A 9 33.97 -30.07 -11.86
C PHE A 9 34.78 -28.82 -11.48
N ALA A 10 35.34 -28.20 -12.52
CA ALA A 10 35.58 -26.77 -12.51
C ALA A 10 34.24 -26.05 -12.33
N LEU A 11 33.92 -25.63 -11.11
CA LEU A 11 32.99 -24.53 -10.91
C LEU A 11 33.73 -23.27 -11.36
N ALA A 12 33.59 -22.96 -12.64
CA ALA A 12 33.74 -21.61 -13.13
C ALA A 12 32.81 -20.73 -12.30
N SER A 13 33.41 -19.85 -11.50
CA SER A 13 32.73 -18.72 -10.89
C SER A 13 32.15 -17.88 -12.03
N LEU A 14 30.87 -18.10 -12.35
CA LEU A 14 30.03 -17.12 -13.02
C LEU A 14 29.82 -15.99 -12.00
N ALA A 15 30.81 -15.11 -11.90
CA ALA A 15 30.58 -13.77 -11.39
C ALA A 15 29.66 -13.09 -12.41
N CYS A 16 28.35 -13.20 -12.21
CA CYS A 16 27.40 -12.30 -12.86
C CYS A 16 27.67 -10.91 -12.31
N SER A 17 28.52 -10.16 -13.01
CA SER A 17 28.49 -8.71 -12.98
C SER A 17 27.14 -8.33 -13.55
N VAL A 18 26.17 -8.07 -12.67
CA VAL A 18 24.93 -7.39 -13.07
C VAL A 18 25.37 -5.98 -13.46
N ASN A 19 25.51 -5.77 -14.76
CA ASN A 19 25.78 -4.49 -15.35
C ASN A 19 24.43 -3.75 -15.26
N ASP A 20 24.21 -3.00 -14.18
CA ASP A 20 22.97 -2.24 -13.99
C ASP A 20 22.97 -1.04 -14.95
N GLU A 21 22.51 -1.30 -16.16
CA GLU A 21 22.11 -0.29 -17.13
C GLU A 21 20.82 0.37 -16.63
N ASP A 22 20.91 1.66 -16.24
CA ASP A 22 19.81 2.62 -16.00
C ASP A 22 18.48 2.04 -15.47
N ILE A 23 18.53 1.35 -14.33
CA ILE A 23 17.30 1.03 -13.60
C ILE A 23 16.79 2.34 -12.98
N GLN A 24 15.72 2.89 -13.57
CA GLN A 24 14.96 3.99 -12.99
C GLN A 24 14.50 3.58 -11.59
N SER A 25 15.20 4.06 -10.56
CA SER A 25 14.94 3.64 -9.19
C SER A 25 13.57 4.16 -8.74
N SER A 26 12.77 3.30 -8.14
CA SER A 26 11.47 3.67 -7.56
C SER A 26 11.31 3.06 -6.18
N THR A 27 10.56 3.73 -5.31
CA THR A 27 10.25 3.27 -3.95
C THR A 27 8.75 3.28 -3.74
N VAL A 28 8.25 2.37 -2.91
CA VAL A 28 6.83 2.30 -2.54
C VAL A 28 6.70 2.84 -1.12
N MET A 29 5.75 3.75 -0.90
CA MET A 29 5.47 4.32 0.41
C MET A 29 3.97 4.50 0.63
N MET A 30 3.58 4.63 1.90
CA MET A 30 2.22 5.01 2.26
C MET A 30 2.06 6.53 2.27
N LEU A 31 0.90 7.01 1.82
CA LEU A 31 0.50 8.41 1.91
C LEU A 31 -0.66 8.55 2.91
N PRO A 32 -0.69 9.65 3.68
CA PRO A 32 -1.73 9.89 4.67
C PRO A 32 -3.07 10.11 3.97
N VAL A 33 -4.11 9.46 4.51
CA VAL A 33 -5.50 9.71 4.12
C VAL A 33 -5.95 11.04 4.72
N GLU A 34 -6.45 11.95 3.89
CA GLU A 34 -6.96 13.26 4.34
C GLU A 34 -8.43 13.18 4.78
N SER A 35 -9.24 12.37 4.09
CA SER A 35 -10.64 12.13 4.44
C SER A 35 -11.14 10.83 3.84
N ALA A 36 -12.21 10.28 4.42
CA ALA A 36 -12.94 9.16 3.84
C ALA A 36 -14.46 9.42 3.91
N ILE A 37 -15.19 8.92 2.91
CA ILE A 37 -16.65 8.88 2.89
C ILE A 37 -17.04 7.42 3.06
N VAL A 38 -17.55 7.12 4.25
CA VAL A 38 -17.99 5.79 4.64
C VAL A 38 -19.50 5.83 4.91
N PRO A 39 -20.29 4.87 4.41
CA PRO A 39 -21.70 4.76 4.79
C PRO A 39 -21.87 4.67 6.31
N ASN A 40 -22.94 5.28 6.83
CA ASN A 40 -23.25 5.27 8.25
C ASN A 40 -23.74 3.90 8.75
N GLU A 41 -24.17 3.03 7.84
CA GLU A 41 -24.62 1.67 8.11
C GLU A 41 -24.39 0.79 6.87
N PHE A 42 -24.24 -0.51 7.09
CA PHE A 42 -24.23 -1.51 6.02
C PHE A 42 -25.37 -2.49 6.16
N VAL A 43 -25.94 -2.93 5.05
CA VAL A 43 -26.91 -4.02 4.97
C VAL A 43 -26.14 -5.30 4.63
N SER A 44 -26.38 -6.36 5.40
CA SER A 44 -25.70 -7.64 5.27
C SER A 44 -25.77 -8.18 3.83
N GLY A 45 -24.59 -8.47 3.26
CA GLY A 45 -24.47 -9.01 1.91
C GLY A 45 -24.59 -8.00 0.76
N GLN A 46 -24.84 -6.70 1.02
CA GLN A 46 -24.76 -5.64 0.01
C GLN A 46 -23.31 -5.18 -0.21
N GLU A 47 -23.02 -4.61 -1.38
CA GLU A 47 -21.70 -4.07 -1.69
C GLU A 47 -21.76 -2.54 -1.64
N TYR A 48 -20.76 -1.94 -1.01
CA TYR A 48 -20.64 -0.50 -0.79
C TYR A 48 -19.35 0.00 -1.44
N GLU A 49 -19.39 1.21 -1.96
CA GLU A 49 -18.20 1.93 -2.42
C GLU A 49 -17.79 2.92 -1.33
N ILE A 50 -16.53 2.81 -0.89
CA ILE A 50 -15.93 3.70 0.11
C ILE A 50 -14.92 4.58 -0.60
N PHE A 51 -15.05 5.90 -0.42
CA PHE A 51 -14.18 6.89 -1.05
C PHE A 51 -13.12 7.36 -0.07
N ILE A 52 -11.90 7.51 -0.55
CA ILE A 52 -10.72 7.94 0.21
C ILE A 52 -10.08 9.09 -0.56
N THR A 53 -9.77 10.16 0.13
CA THR A 53 -9.06 11.31 -0.41
C THR A 53 -7.67 11.42 0.20
N TYR A 54 -6.66 11.73 -0.61
CA TYR A 54 -5.30 12.01 -0.16
C TYR A 54 -4.67 13.12 -1.00
N LYS A 55 -3.59 13.73 -0.48
CA LYS A 55 -2.79 14.69 -1.24
C LYS A 55 -1.66 13.96 -1.97
N ARG A 56 -1.50 14.25 -3.26
CA ARG A 56 -0.33 13.84 -4.03
C ARG A 56 0.81 14.81 -3.74
N PRO A 57 1.93 14.38 -3.12
CA PRO A 57 2.96 15.32 -2.68
C PRO A 57 3.79 15.95 -3.81
N THR A 58 4.12 15.17 -4.84
CA THR A 58 4.90 15.62 -6.01
C THR A 58 4.42 14.92 -7.27
N GLU A 59 4.80 15.43 -8.44
CA GLU A 59 4.49 14.78 -9.72
C GLU A 59 5.13 13.39 -9.87
N CYS A 60 6.15 13.06 -9.08
CA CYS A 60 6.76 11.72 -9.06
C CYS A 60 5.98 10.70 -8.23
N HIS A 61 4.99 11.13 -7.44
CA HIS A 61 4.12 10.23 -6.70
C HIS A 61 2.99 9.74 -7.60
N VAL A 62 2.95 8.43 -7.84
CA VAL A 62 1.91 7.79 -8.63
C VAL A 62 1.12 6.85 -7.74
N PHE A 63 -0.20 6.98 -7.77
CA PHE A 63 -1.11 6.06 -7.09
C PHE A 63 -0.76 4.61 -7.49
N LYS A 64 -0.50 3.78 -6.49
CA LYS A 64 -0.22 2.36 -6.70
C LYS A 64 -1.45 1.53 -6.37
N ASP A 65 -1.96 1.66 -5.15
CA ASP A 65 -3.07 0.86 -4.65
C ASP A 65 -3.67 1.44 -3.36
N ILE A 66 -4.79 0.89 -2.92
CA ILE A 66 -5.32 1.05 -1.56
C ILE A 66 -4.89 -0.19 -0.76
N TYR A 67 -4.00 0.01 0.22
CA TYR A 67 -3.59 -1.05 1.13
C TYR A 67 -4.64 -1.27 2.21
N SER A 68 -4.97 -2.53 2.51
CA SER A 68 -5.82 -2.89 3.64
C SER A 68 -5.23 -4.03 4.45
N GLN A 69 -5.33 -3.95 5.78
CA GLN A 69 -4.87 -5.00 6.69
C GLN A 69 -5.86 -5.16 7.85
N THR A 70 -6.38 -6.37 8.05
CA THR A 70 -7.16 -6.71 9.24
C THR A 70 -6.26 -6.72 10.46
N GLN A 71 -6.62 -5.94 11.48
CA GLN A 71 -6.01 -5.88 12.80
C GLN A 71 -7.00 -6.41 13.85
N SER A 72 -6.54 -6.57 15.10
CA SER A 72 -7.39 -7.05 16.19
C SER A 72 -8.54 -6.10 16.54
N ASP A 73 -8.40 -4.82 16.20
CA ASP A 73 -9.32 -3.73 16.56
C ASP A 73 -9.98 -3.06 15.35
N GLY A 74 -9.81 -3.60 14.13
CA GLY A 74 -10.44 -3.06 12.94
C GLY A 74 -9.69 -3.36 11.63
N LEU A 75 -10.17 -2.78 10.54
CA LEU A 75 -9.53 -2.81 9.23
C LEU A 75 -8.70 -1.55 9.03
N MET A 76 -7.37 -1.68 9.05
CA MET A 76 -6.47 -0.59 8.70
C MET A 76 -6.46 -0.38 7.19
N ILE A 77 -6.57 0.86 6.74
CA ILE A 77 -6.57 1.24 5.33
C ILE A 77 -5.57 2.38 5.11
N ALA A 78 -4.76 2.30 4.05
CA ALA A 78 -3.81 3.34 3.67
C ALA A 78 -3.71 3.49 2.15
N ILE A 79 -3.25 4.65 1.68
CA ILE A 79 -2.92 4.85 0.25
C ILE A 79 -1.48 4.42 0.02
N MET A 80 -1.23 3.57 -0.98
CA MET A 80 0.12 3.26 -1.45
C MET A 80 0.45 4.08 -2.70
N SER A 81 1.64 4.67 -2.69
CA SER A 81 2.21 5.39 -3.83
C SER A 81 3.52 4.75 -4.24
N THR A 82 3.74 4.62 -5.55
CA THR A 82 5.08 4.48 -6.10
C THR A 82 5.67 5.87 -6.28
N VAL A 83 6.95 6.04 -5.94
CA VAL A 83 7.69 7.29 -6.12
C VAL A 83 8.85 7.01 -7.06
N PHE A 84 8.86 7.69 -8.21
CA PHE A 84 9.93 7.58 -9.18
C PHE A 84 11.05 8.58 -8.87
N ASN A 85 12.29 8.11 -8.80
CA ASN A 85 13.45 8.98 -8.60
C ASN A 85 13.98 9.43 -9.97
N GLU A 86 13.27 10.33 -10.64
CA GLU A 86 13.74 10.90 -11.91
C GLU A 86 14.67 12.09 -11.64
N ASN A 87 16.00 11.89 -11.70
CA ASN A 87 17.05 12.94 -11.81
C ASN A 87 16.84 14.27 -11.02
N ASN A 88 16.11 14.24 -9.91
CA ASN A 88 15.65 15.38 -9.10
C ASN A 88 14.57 16.31 -9.69
N ASP A 89 13.86 15.94 -10.77
CA ASP A 89 12.76 16.74 -11.32
C ASP A 89 11.38 16.25 -10.83
N CYS A 90 11.12 16.45 -9.54
CA CYS A 90 9.85 16.08 -8.90
C CYS A 90 9.18 17.34 -8.33
N PRO A 91 8.57 18.20 -9.17
CA PRO A 91 7.95 19.42 -8.69
C PRO A 91 6.85 19.11 -7.66
N PRO A 92 6.70 19.94 -6.61
CA PRO A 92 5.67 19.76 -5.61
C PRO A 92 4.30 19.83 -6.26
N SER A 93 3.40 18.96 -5.82
CA SER A 93 2.01 18.92 -6.25
C SER A 93 1.12 19.21 -5.04
N SER A 94 0.03 19.93 -5.27
CA SER A 94 -1.04 20.14 -4.29
C SER A 94 -2.34 19.47 -4.74
N GLU A 95 -2.24 18.53 -5.67
CA GLU A 95 -3.37 17.79 -6.20
C GLU A 95 -4.00 16.94 -5.08
N THR A 96 -5.31 17.13 -4.91
CA THR A 96 -6.13 16.30 -4.04
C THR A 96 -6.75 15.21 -4.90
N VAL A 97 -6.46 13.96 -4.57
CA VAL A 97 -6.85 12.80 -5.37
C VAL A 97 -7.86 11.96 -4.59
N GLU A 98 -8.96 11.61 -5.23
CA GLU A 98 -9.95 10.67 -4.72
C GLU A 98 -9.76 9.28 -5.35
N LYS A 99 -9.87 8.25 -4.52
CA LYS A 99 -9.90 6.83 -4.91
C LYS A 99 -11.00 6.12 -4.17
N SER A 100 -11.48 5.03 -4.73
CA SER A 100 -12.50 4.21 -4.09
C SER A 100 -12.11 2.74 -4.10
N PHE A 101 -12.71 2.00 -3.17
CA PHE A 101 -12.68 0.55 -3.16
C PHE A 101 -14.07 0.03 -2.78
N LYS A 102 -14.34 -1.20 -3.21
CA LYS A 102 -15.59 -1.89 -2.90
C LYS A 102 -15.42 -2.68 -1.61
N PHE A 103 -16.42 -2.60 -0.75
CA PHE A 103 -16.48 -3.30 0.51
C PHE A 103 -17.80 -4.07 0.62
N LYS A 104 -17.74 -5.29 1.12
CA LYS A 104 -18.91 -6.12 1.38
C LYS A 104 -18.83 -6.66 2.80
N PRO A 105 -19.79 -6.30 3.70
CA PRO A 105 -19.82 -6.83 5.05
C PRO A 105 -20.02 -8.35 4.99
N SER A 106 -19.30 -9.03 5.86
CA SER A 106 -19.55 -10.43 6.22
C SER A 106 -20.90 -10.53 6.91
N ARG A 107 -21.50 -11.72 6.85
CA ARG A 107 -22.79 -11.98 7.51
C ARG A 107 -22.68 -12.13 9.03
N ASP A 108 -21.49 -12.44 9.52
CA ASP A 108 -21.25 -12.78 10.93
C ASP A 108 -20.71 -11.60 11.75
N GLU A 109 -20.54 -10.43 11.13
CA GLU A 109 -19.98 -9.23 11.77
C GLU A 109 -21.09 -8.19 11.98
N ASN A 110 -21.19 -7.67 13.20
CA ASN A 110 -22.23 -6.70 13.55
C ASN A 110 -21.74 -5.25 13.40
N THR A 111 -20.42 -5.04 13.45
CA THR A 111 -19.84 -3.69 13.33
C THR A 111 -18.47 -3.78 12.66
N TYR A 112 -18.21 -2.88 11.72
CA TYR A 112 -16.89 -2.68 11.15
C TYR A 112 -16.23 -1.43 11.71
N VAL A 113 -15.01 -1.59 12.22
CA VAL A 113 -14.14 -0.46 12.58
C VAL A 113 -13.14 -0.26 11.45
N PHE A 114 -13.25 0.86 10.73
CA PHE A 114 -12.26 1.27 9.72
C PHE A 114 -11.27 2.24 10.33
N LYS A 115 -9.98 1.99 10.12
CA LYS A 115 -8.87 2.82 10.58
C LYS A 115 -8.08 3.32 9.37
N PHE A 116 -8.43 4.51 8.87
CA PHE A 116 -7.71 5.11 7.74
C PHE A 116 -6.43 5.78 8.25
N TRP A 117 -5.26 5.31 7.84
CA TRP A 117 -3.96 5.81 8.29
C TRP A 117 -3.75 7.26 7.84
N HIS A 118 -3.54 8.14 8.81
CA HIS A 118 -3.39 9.59 8.66
C HIS A 118 -1.94 10.05 8.85
N GLY A 119 -0.98 9.14 8.87
CA GLY A 119 0.42 9.45 9.16
C GLY A 119 0.81 9.01 10.55
N SER A 120 1.96 9.49 11.02
CA SER A 120 2.43 9.27 12.38
C SER A 120 2.75 10.62 13.03
N ASN A 121 2.54 10.71 14.34
CA ASN A 121 2.79 11.92 15.11
C ASN A 121 4.30 12.16 15.35
N GLY A 122 4.65 13.25 16.04
CA GLY A 122 6.04 13.59 16.35
C GLY A 122 6.79 12.59 17.24
N SER A 123 6.07 11.66 17.88
CA SER A 123 6.62 10.54 18.65
C SER A 123 6.79 9.26 17.83
N GLY A 124 6.34 9.26 16.57
CA GLY A 124 6.35 8.10 15.68
C GLY A 124 5.18 7.14 15.88
N GLU A 125 4.12 7.55 16.59
CA GLU A 125 2.91 6.74 16.75
C GLU A 125 1.93 7.02 15.61
N ASP A 126 1.31 5.99 15.05
CA ASP A 126 0.35 6.13 13.96
C ASP A 126 -0.94 6.82 14.39
N GLU A 127 -1.41 7.74 13.55
CA GLU A 127 -2.69 8.42 13.69
C GLU A 127 -3.68 7.87 12.67
N PHE A 128 -4.96 7.77 13.06
CA PHE A 128 -6.01 7.20 12.21
C PHE A 128 -7.27 8.06 12.22
N ILE A 129 -7.93 8.16 11.07
CA ILE A 129 -9.34 8.57 10.98
C ILE A 129 -10.17 7.30 11.17
N ILE A 130 -11.01 7.28 12.21
CA ILE A 130 -11.74 6.08 12.64
C ILE A 130 -13.23 6.22 12.32
N PHE A 131 -13.80 5.17 11.73
CA PHE A 131 -15.24 5.02 11.53
C PHE A 131 -15.70 3.70 12.12
N GLU A 132 -16.78 3.74 12.91
CA GLU A 132 -17.48 2.55 13.38
C GLU A 132 -18.82 2.46 12.65
N VAL A 133 -19.03 1.39 11.89
CA VAL A 133 -20.18 1.23 11.00
C VAL A 133 -20.95 -0.03 11.37
N PRO A 134 -22.19 0.09 11.88
CA PRO A 134 -23.03 -1.07 12.19
C PRO A 134 -23.47 -1.80 10.91
N VAL A 135 -23.68 -3.10 11.04
CA VAL A 135 -24.30 -3.96 10.03
C VAL A 135 -25.72 -4.29 10.47
N VAL A 136 -26.67 -4.08 9.56
CA VAL A 136 -28.10 -4.37 9.72
C VAL A 136 -28.54 -5.43 8.70
N ASP A 137 -29.68 -6.06 8.96
CA ASP A 137 -30.28 -7.06 8.07
C ASP A 137 -31.14 -6.45 6.95
#